data_AF-A0A1V1NVF9-F1
#
_entry.id   AF-A0A1V1NVF9-F1
#
_cell.length_a   1.000
_cell.length_b   1.000
_cell.length_c   1.000
_cell.angle_alpha   90.00
_cell.angle_beta   90.00
_cell.angle_gamma   90.00
#
_symmetry.space_group_name_H-M   'P 1'
#
loop_
_entity.id
_entity.type
_entity.pdbx_description
1 polymer ?
#
loop_
_entity_poly.entity_id
_entity_poly.type
_entity_poly.pdbx_seq_one_letter_code
_entity_poly.pdbx_strand_id
1 'polypeptide(L)'
;MQCSSVRFGDYDNDGDLDILLTGYAGSGRIAKVYRNTGGSFAEDSCITLPGIFYSSIAFGDFDNEGDLDILISGDSASGKIAKVYRNTGGSFNEDTGTLLPGVNLSSVAFGDYDNDGDLDLVISGNTSSNDKIAKVYKNNGSTFIEDAGINLPGVEYGSVDFGDYDNDGDLDILISGDDGNNLITKMYQNNSGSFAEDTGISLPGIKESSVEFGDY
;
A
#
# COMPACT_ATOMS: atom_id res chain seq x y z
N MET A 1 -5.80 3.19 16.71
CA MET A 1 -4.40 3.60 16.43
C MET A 1 -3.69 2.55 15.59
N GLN A 2 -3.68 2.70 14.27
CA GLN A 2 -2.86 1.86 13.39
C GLN A 2 -1.45 2.47 13.31
N CYS A 3 -0.67 2.23 14.36
CA CYS A 3 0.71 2.71 14.46
C CYS A 3 1.71 1.79 13.75
N SER A 4 1.26 0.61 13.34
CA SER A 4 2.04 -0.54 12.88
C SER A 4 1.29 -1.26 11.77
N SER A 5 2.02 -1.93 10.89
CA SER A 5 1.44 -2.81 9.88
C SER A 5 2.22 -4.12 9.84
N VAL A 6 1.52 -5.19 9.46
CA VAL A 6 2.05 -6.54 9.31
C VAL A 6 1.49 -7.12 8.03
N ARG A 7 2.35 -7.73 7.21
CA ARG A 7 1.95 -8.45 5.99
C ARG A 7 2.70 -9.76 5.90
N PHE A 8 2.02 -10.75 5.35
CA PHE A 8 2.62 -12.01 4.94
C PHE A 8 2.98 -11.96 3.46
N GLY A 9 4.06 -12.64 3.09
CA GLY A 9 4.51 -12.83 1.71
C GLY A 9 5.67 -13.82 1.69
N ASP A 10 5.75 -14.69 0.69
CA ASP A 10 6.89 -15.58 0.47
C ASP A 10 7.95 -14.79 -0.30
N TYR A 11 8.84 -14.09 0.42
CA TYR A 11 9.75 -13.14 -0.23
C TYR A 11 11.00 -13.82 -0.80
N ASP A 12 11.31 -15.04 -0.39
CA ASP A 12 12.48 -15.76 -0.88
C ASP A 12 12.14 -17.02 -1.69
N ASN A 13 10.86 -17.17 -2.05
CA ASN A 13 10.33 -18.19 -2.94
C ASN A 13 10.61 -19.61 -2.42
N ASP A 14 10.63 -19.79 -1.09
CA ASP A 14 10.82 -21.10 -0.45
C ASP A 14 9.52 -21.85 -0.16
N GLY A 15 8.38 -21.21 -0.44
CA GLY A 15 7.03 -21.76 -0.29
C GLY A 15 6.42 -21.55 1.09
N ASP A 16 7.15 -20.96 2.03
CA ASP A 16 6.65 -20.59 3.35
C ASP A 16 6.33 -19.08 3.40
N LEU A 17 5.18 -18.69 3.93
CA LEU A 17 4.86 -17.27 4.10
C LEU A 17 5.73 -16.65 5.21
N ASP A 18 6.46 -15.60 4.87
CA ASP A 18 7.28 -14.78 5.77
C ASP A 18 6.50 -13.57 6.31
N ILE A 19 7.12 -12.77 7.18
CA ILE A 19 6.50 -11.59 7.79
C ILE A 19 7.32 -10.34 7.50
N LEU A 20 6.66 -9.30 6.98
CA LEU A 20 7.12 -7.90 7.08
C LEU A 20 6.32 -7.19 8.18
N LEU A 21 7.03 -6.52 9.08
CA LEU A 21 6.43 -5.81 10.22
C LEU A 21 7.03 -4.42 10.38
N THR A 22 6.17 -3.42 10.52
CA THR A 22 6.56 -2.04 10.83
C THR A 22 5.85 -1.51 12.07
N GLY A 23 6.38 -0.46 12.69
CA GLY A 23 5.73 0.21 13.80
C GLY A 23 6.69 0.88 14.77
N TYR A 24 6.29 1.01 16.03
CA TYR A 24 7.10 1.61 17.08
C TYR A 24 7.34 0.61 18.21
N ALA A 25 8.58 0.12 18.33
CA ALA A 25 9.02 -0.67 19.48
C ALA A 25 9.61 0.27 20.55
N GLY A 26 9.67 -0.14 21.82
CA GLY A 26 10.04 0.74 22.94
C GLY A 26 11.35 1.57 22.81
N SER A 27 12.22 1.24 21.85
CA SER A 27 13.44 1.97 21.50
C SER A 27 13.37 2.86 20.24
N GLY A 28 12.27 2.81 19.48
CA GLY A 28 12.10 3.60 18.26
C GLY A 28 11.24 2.93 17.18
N ARG A 29 11.18 3.59 16.03
CA ARG A 29 10.49 3.10 14.82
C ARG A 29 11.22 1.88 14.26
N ILE A 30 10.48 0.90 13.77
CA ILE A 30 11.03 -0.37 13.26
C ILE A 30 10.41 -0.73 11.90
N ALA A 31 11.19 -1.45 11.11
CA ALA A 31 10.78 -2.19 9.93
C ALA A 31 11.64 -3.45 9.92
N LYS A 32 11.00 -4.62 10.01
CA LYS A 32 11.67 -5.90 10.19
C LYS A 32 11.06 -6.96 9.29
N VAL A 33 11.90 -7.80 8.71
CA VAL A 33 11.50 -8.99 7.98
C VAL A 33 11.84 -10.21 8.83
N TYR A 34 10.91 -11.15 8.93
CA TYR A 34 11.13 -12.43 9.59
C TYR A 34 10.90 -13.55 8.58
N ARG A 35 11.96 -14.30 8.31
CA ARG A 35 11.90 -15.49 7.48
C ARG A 35 11.23 -16.64 8.23
N ASN A 36 10.31 -17.31 7.56
CA ASN A 36 9.69 -18.54 7.98
C ASN A 36 10.47 -19.73 7.43
N THR A 37 10.67 -20.75 8.26
CA THR A 37 11.26 -22.03 7.83
C THR A 37 10.44 -23.16 8.42
N GLY A 38 9.40 -23.58 7.69
CA GLY A 38 8.48 -24.64 8.11
C GLY A 38 7.73 -24.34 9.41
N GLY A 39 7.32 -23.09 9.62
CA GLY A 39 6.59 -22.61 10.81
C GLY A 39 7.46 -22.02 11.92
N SER A 40 8.78 -21.89 11.70
CA SER A 40 9.71 -21.24 12.62
C SER A 40 10.18 -19.89 12.05
N PHE A 41 9.94 -18.81 12.79
CA PHE A 41 10.28 -17.45 12.37
C PHE A 41 11.59 -16.97 12.98
N ALA A 42 12.47 -16.40 12.15
CA ALA A 42 13.69 -15.73 12.56
C ALA A 42 13.83 -14.38 11.84
N GLU A 43 14.29 -13.34 12.53
CA GLU A 43 14.55 -12.04 11.90
C GLU A 43 15.66 -12.18 10.86
N ASP A 44 15.38 -11.77 9.62
CA ASP A 44 16.40 -11.68 8.56
C ASP A 44 17.16 -10.35 8.71
N SER A 45 18.23 -10.40 9.49
CA SER A 45 19.09 -9.24 9.77
C SER A 45 19.89 -8.74 8.56
N CYS A 46 19.88 -9.45 7.43
CA CYS A 46 20.51 -8.98 6.20
C CYS A 46 19.63 -7.96 5.47
N ILE A 47 18.32 -7.93 5.75
CA ILE A 47 17.38 -6.97 5.16
C ILE A 47 17.31 -5.73 6.05
N THR A 48 17.72 -4.59 5.51
CA THR A 48 17.70 -3.31 6.23
C THR A 48 16.70 -2.35 5.60
N LEU A 49 15.60 -2.10 6.31
CA LEU A 49 14.58 -1.12 5.94
C LEU A 49 14.57 0.05 6.93
N PRO A 50 14.19 1.27 6.51
CA PRO A 50 14.07 2.40 7.43
C PRO A 50 12.90 2.15 8.39
N GLY A 51 13.16 2.27 9.69
CA GLY A 51 12.11 2.12 10.69
C GLY A 51 11.03 3.19 10.54
N ILE A 52 9.77 2.76 10.42
CA ILE A 52 8.60 3.62 10.22
C ILE A 52 7.44 3.25 11.15
N PHE A 53 6.56 4.21 11.42
CA PHE A 53 5.30 4.03 12.15
C PHE A 53 4.21 4.90 11.53
N TYR A 54 2.95 4.74 11.95
CA TYR A 54 1.79 5.30 11.24
C TYR A 54 1.85 4.95 9.76
N SER A 55 2.10 3.67 9.52
CA SER A 55 2.60 3.15 8.26
C SER A 55 1.65 2.17 7.63
N SER A 56 1.74 2.06 6.31
CA SER A 56 1.22 0.92 5.56
C SER A 56 2.34 0.29 4.74
N ILE A 57 2.27 -1.04 4.59
CA ILE A 57 3.22 -1.86 3.85
C ILE A 57 2.45 -2.81 2.93
N ALA A 58 3.08 -3.18 1.82
CA ALA A 58 2.56 -4.17 0.89
C ALA A 58 3.70 -4.98 0.26
N PHE A 59 3.39 -6.24 -0.05
CA PHE A 59 4.17 -7.04 -0.98
C PHE A 59 3.51 -7.01 -2.36
N GLY A 60 4.30 -7.06 -3.42
CA GLY A 60 3.84 -7.22 -4.80
C GLY A 60 5.03 -7.34 -5.74
N ASP A 61 4.94 -8.19 -6.75
CA ASP A 61 5.93 -8.32 -7.84
C ASP A 61 5.65 -7.20 -8.85
N PHE A 62 6.28 -6.03 -8.69
CA PHE A 62 5.89 -4.86 -9.49
C PHE A 62 6.73 -4.71 -10.77
N ASP A 63 7.86 -5.39 -10.89
CA ASP A 63 8.63 -5.47 -12.15
C ASP A 63 8.48 -6.81 -12.87
N ASN A 64 7.52 -7.64 -12.43
CA ASN A 64 7.06 -8.84 -13.12
C ASN A 64 8.19 -9.86 -13.33
N GLU A 65 9.07 -9.98 -12.34
CA GLU A 65 10.23 -10.88 -12.34
C GLU A 65 10.06 -12.13 -11.47
N GLY A 66 8.93 -12.24 -10.77
CA GLY A 66 8.53 -13.39 -9.98
C GLY A 66 9.03 -13.37 -8.53
N ASP A 67 9.71 -12.30 -8.10
CA ASP A 67 10.13 -12.08 -6.73
C ASP A 67 9.23 -11.01 -6.08
N LEU A 68 8.74 -11.24 -4.86
CA LEU A 68 7.90 -10.24 -4.19
C LEU A 68 8.73 -9.05 -3.73
N ASP A 69 8.38 -7.85 -4.19
CA ASP A 69 8.96 -6.60 -3.73
C ASP A 69 8.23 -6.00 -2.53
N ILE A 70 8.82 -4.95 -1.94
CA ILE A 70 8.25 -4.26 -0.79
C ILE A 70 7.94 -2.81 -1.12
N LEU A 71 6.71 -2.39 -0.81
CA LEU A 71 6.35 -0.99 -0.67
C LEU A 71 6.16 -0.65 0.81
N ILE A 72 6.79 0.42 1.27
CA ILE A 72 6.57 0.98 2.61
C ILE A 72 6.16 2.45 2.53
N SER A 73 5.21 2.85 3.38
CA SER A 73 4.84 4.25 3.59
C SER A 73 4.68 4.53 5.07
N GLY A 74 5.09 5.71 5.56
CA GLY A 74 4.96 6.07 6.97
C GLY A 74 5.90 7.18 7.43
N ASP A 75 5.88 7.49 8.72
CA ASP A 75 6.78 8.46 9.33
C ASP A 75 8.10 7.78 9.76
N SER A 76 9.20 8.19 9.12
CA SER A 76 10.57 7.71 9.36
C SER A 76 11.41 8.76 10.06
N ALA A 77 12.60 8.39 10.57
CA ALA A 77 13.53 9.33 11.22
C ALA A 77 13.89 10.55 10.35
N SER A 78 13.80 10.42 9.02
CA SER A 78 14.06 11.48 8.04
C SER A 78 12.80 12.24 7.58
N GLY A 79 11.63 11.94 8.15
CA GLY A 79 10.34 12.50 7.74
C GLY A 79 9.40 11.45 7.16
N LYS A 80 8.26 11.90 6.61
CA LYS A 80 7.28 11.03 5.96
C LYS A 80 7.85 10.49 4.65
N ILE A 81 7.71 9.19 4.42
CA ILE A 81 8.27 8.50 3.25
C ILE A 81 7.23 7.58 2.61
N ALA A 82 7.40 7.34 1.31
CA ALA A 82 6.81 6.24 0.57
C ALA A 82 7.92 5.73 -0.35
N LYS A 83 8.32 4.46 -0.20
CA LYS A 83 9.50 3.89 -0.85
C LYS A 83 9.23 2.47 -1.31
N VAL A 84 9.82 2.13 -2.43
CA VAL A 84 9.79 0.81 -3.03
C VAL A 84 11.17 0.16 -2.87
N TYR A 85 11.20 -1.13 -2.57
CA TYR A 85 12.40 -1.94 -2.44
C TYR A 85 12.28 -3.16 -3.33
N ARG A 86 13.12 -3.24 -4.36
CA ARG A 86 13.18 -4.35 -5.31
C ARG A 86 13.83 -5.56 -4.70
N ASN A 87 13.23 -6.71 -4.90
CA ASN A 87 13.74 -7.98 -4.43
C ASN A 87 14.47 -8.71 -5.55
N THR A 88 15.77 -8.94 -5.35
CA THR A 88 16.57 -9.76 -6.26
C THR A 88 16.94 -11.06 -5.56
N GLY A 89 16.05 -12.05 -5.59
CA GLY A 89 16.27 -13.37 -4.99
C GLY A 89 16.50 -13.37 -3.47
N GLY A 90 15.64 -12.67 -2.73
CA GLY A 90 15.66 -12.56 -1.26
C GLY A 90 16.52 -11.40 -0.73
N SER A 91 17.00 -10.51 -1.60
CA SER A 91 17.78 -9.32 -1.22
C SER A 91 17.11 -8.05 -1.70
N PHE A 92 16.90 -7.10 -0.80
CA PHE A 92 16.14 -5.87 -1.08
C PHE A 92 17.05 -4.66 -1.34
N ASN A 93 16.80 -3.95 -2.44
CA ASN A 93 17.46 -2.68 -2.76
C ASN A 93 16.42 -1.59 -2.98
N GLU A 94 16.63 -0.39 -2.41
CA GLU A 94 15.72 0.74 -2.63
C GLU A 94 15.67 1.12 -4.12
N ASP A 95 14.47 1.16 -4.70
CA ASP A 95 14.25 1.76 -6.00
C ASP A 95 14.21 3.28 -5.86
N THR A 96 15.30 3.91 -6.29
CA THR A 96 15.45 5.37 -6.27
C THR A 96 14.88 6.07 -7.50
N GLY A 97 14.46 5.31 -8.52
CA GLY A 97 13.80 5.84 -9.71
C GLY A 97 12.31 6.12 -9.49
N THR A 98 11.69 5.36 -8.59
CA THR A 98 10.27 5.53 -8.22
C THR A 98 10.11 6.69 -7.23
N LEU A 99 9.33 7.71 -7.62
CA LEU A 99 9.11 8.92 -6.81
C LEU A 99 7.67 8.99 -6.30
N LEU A 100 7.43 8.47 -5.10
CA LEU A 100 6.15 8.55 -4.42
C LEU A 100 6.14 9.68 -3.38
N PRO A 101 5.00 10.34 -3.13
CA PRO A 101 4.87 11.34 -2.09
C PRO A 101 5.03 10.70 -0.72
N GLY A 102 5.94 11.24 0.09
CA GLY A 102 6.09 10.80 1.47
C GLY A 102 4.85 11.09 2.30
N VAL A 103 4.24 10.04 2.85
CA VAL A 103 3.00 10.12 3.66
C VAL A 103 3.12 9.34 4.96
N ASN A 104 2.33 9.73 5.96
CA ASN A 104 2.05 8.94 7.15
C ASN A 104 0.53 8.86 7.36
N LEU A 105 0.10 8.09 8.37
CA LEU A 105 -1.32 7.79 8.57
C LEU A 105 -1.94 7.20 7.30
N SER A 106 -1.11 6.43 6.60
CA SER A 106 -1.26 6.08 5.21
C SER A 106 -1.88 4.72 5.03
N SER A 107 -2.39 4.48 3.83
CA SER A 107 -2.75 3.18 3.31
C SER A 107 -2.20 3.03 1.91
N VAL A 108 -1.77 1.82 1.57
CA VAL A 108 -1.29 1.46 0.23
C VAL A 108 -1.90 0.13 -0.17
N ALA A 109 -2.30 -0.01 -1.43
CA ALA A 109 -2.78 -1.26 -2.01
C ALA A 109 -2.30 -1.37 -3.46
N PHE A 110 -2.05 -2.61 -3.88
CA PHE A 110 -1.71 -2.95 -5.26
C PHE A 110 -2.92 -3.57 -5.96
N GLY A 111 -3.05 -3.34 -7.26
CA GLY A 111 -4.06 -3.97 -8.11
C GLY A 111 -3.84 -3.54 -9.57
N ASP A 112 -4.06 -4.43 -10.53
CA ASP A 112 -4.00 -4.12 -11.96
C ASP A 112 -5.34 -3.48 -12.37
N TYR A 113 -5.44 -2.15 -12.30
CA TYR A 113 -6.75 -1.49 -12.51
C TYR A 113 -7.07 -1.25 -13.98
N ASP A 114 -6.08 -1.32 -14.87
CA ASP A 114 -6.27 -1.13 -16.30
C ASP A 114 -6.05 -2.39 -17.15
N ASN A 115 -5.92 -3.53 -16.48
CA ASN A 115 -5.89 -4.87 -17.06
C ASN A 115 -4.72 -5.05 -18.05
N ASP A 116 -3.57 -4.43 -17.77
CA ASP A 116 -2.37 -4.55 -18.59
C ASP A 116 -1.35 -5.58 -18.08
N GLY A 117 -1.61 -6.15 -16.91
CA GLY A 117 -0.80 -7.19 -16.28
C GLY A 117 0.30 -6.67 -15.35
N ASP A 118 0.43 -5.35 -15.18
CA ASP A 118 1.35 -4.75 -14.22
C ASP A 118 0.57 -4.34 -12.94
N LEU A 119 1.16 -4.57 -11.75
CA LEU A 119 0.52 -4.13 -10.50
C LEU A 119 0.59 -2.60 -10.37
N ASP A 120 -0.55 -1.92 -10.42
CA ASP A 120 -0.69 -0.49 -10.14
C ASP A 120 -0.85 -0.23 -8.63
N LEU A 121 -0.73 1.05 -8.24
CA LEU A 121 -0.70 1.46 -6.84
C LEU A 121 -1.75 2.53 -6.54
N VAL A 122 -2.51 2.32 -5.46
CA VAL A 122 -3.23 3.41 -4.77
C VAL A 122 -2.55 3.72 -3.44
N ILE A 123 -2.29 5.01 -3.18
CA ILE A 123 -1.70 5.50 -1.93
C ILE A 123 -2.53 6.64 -1.35
N SER A 124 -2.84 6.56 -0.06
CA SER A 124 -3.47 7.64 0.71
C SER A 124 -2.67 7.98 1.96
N GLY A 125 -2.91 9.17 2.52
CA GLY A 125 -2.31 9.60 3.77
C GLY A 125 -2.07 11.10 3.85
N ASN A 126 -1.28 11.49 4.85
CA ASN A 126 -0.96 12.88 5.13
C ASN A 126 0.51 13.19 4.78
N THR A 127 0.74 14.19 3.94
CA THR A 127 2.08 14.61 3.49
C THR A 127 2.83 15.47 4.50
N SER A 128 4.12 15.73 4.29
CA SER A 128 4.90 16.61 5.17
C SER A 128 4.38 18.06 5.23
N SER A 129 3.58 18.49 4.24
CA SER A 129 2.92 19.81 4.20
C SER A 129 1.59 19.84 4.97
N ASN A 130 1.18 18.71 5.56
CA ASN A 130 -0.14 18.49 6.16
C ASN A 130 -1.30 18.41 5.14
N ASP A 131 -0.99 18.10 3.89
CA ASP A 131 -2.00 17.85 2.87
C ASP A 131 -2.45 16.39 2.95
N LYS A 132 -3.76 16.17 2.96
CA LYS A 132 -4.38 14.84 2.85
C LYS A 132 -4.44 14.49 1.37
N ILE A 133 -3.97 13.30 1.00
CA ILE A 133 -3.94 12.85 -0.39
C ILE A 133 -4.50 11.43 -0.52
N ALA A 134 -5.00 11.14 -1.71
CA ALA A 134 -5.27 9.81 -2.22
C ALA A 134 -4.95 9.87 -3.72
N LYS A 135 -4.01 9.05 -4.17
CA LYS A 135 -3.46 9.10 -5.53
C LYS A 135 -3.33 7.69 -6.09
N VAL A 136 -3.58 7.56 -7.38
CA VAL A 136 -3.38 6.33 -8.14
C VAL A 136 -2.16 6.51 -9.04
N TYR A 137 -1.36 5.46 -9.14
CA TYR A 137 -0.16 5.40 -9.94
C TYR A 137 -0.23 4.20 -10.86
N LYS A 138 -0.18 4.45 -12.17
CA LYS A 138 -0.03 3.42 -13.18
C LYS A 138 1.39 2.88 -13.17
N ASN A 139 1.55 1.56 -13.13
CA ASN A 139 2.81 0.90 -13.42
C ASN A 139 2.98 0.72 -14.94
N ASN A 140 4.18 0.96 -15.44
CA ASN A 140 4.53 0.73 -16.85
C ASN A 140 5.71 -0.25 -16.93
N GLY A 141 5.51 -1.43 -16.35
CA GLY A 141 6.43 -2.57 -16.29
C GLY A 141 7.57 -2.50 -15.28
N SER A 142 7.87 -1.35 -14.68
CA SER A 142 8.90 -1.22 -13.63
C SER A 142 8.94 0.15 -12.95
N THR A 143 8.03 1.06 -13.31
CA THR A 143 8.03 2.43 -12.81
C THR A 143 6.61 2.92 -12.65
N PHE A 144 6.36 3.62 -11.54
CA PHE A 144 5.07 4.21 -11.23
C PHE A 144 4.96 5.65 -11.76
N ILE A 145 3.87 5.93 -12.48
CA ILE A 145 3.51 7.26 -12.97
C ILE A 145 2.13 7.63 -12.40
N GLU A 146 2.01 8.80 -11.78
CA GLU A 146 0.73 9.27 -11.24
C GLU A 146 -0.31 9.40 -12.36
N ASP A 147 -1.46 8.75 -12.21
CA ASP A 147 -2.62 9.01 -13.04
C ASP A 147 -3.41 10.18 -12.47
N ALA A 148 -3.08 11.38 -12.93
CA ALA A 148 -3.73 12.62 -12.51
C ALA A 148 -5.19 12.75 -13.01
N GLY A 149 -5.67 11.84 -13.86
CA GLY A 149 -7.06 11.76 -14.28
C GLY A 149 -7.98 11.20 -13.19
N ILE A 150 -7.43 10.38 -12.28
CA ILE A 150 -8.17 9.73 -11.21
C ILE A 150 -8.19 10.63 -9.97
N ASN A 151 -9.39 11.14 -9.66
CA ASN A 151 -9.58 12.12 -8.59
C ASN A 151 -10.25 11.47 -7.37
N LEU A 152 -9.43 11.02 -6.42
CA LEU A 152 -9.90 10.52 -5.13
C LEU A 152 -9.85 11.62 -4.06
N PRO A 153 -10.74 11.57 -3.05
CA PRO A 153 -10.68 12.48 -1.91
C PRO A 153 -9.45 12.16 -1.08
N GLY A 154 -8.66 13.18 -0.77
CA GLY A 154 -7.53 13.01 0.13
C GLY A 154 -7.98 12.64 1.54
N VAL A 155 -7.41 11.58 2.10
CA VAL A 155 -7.74 11.10 3.45
C VAL A 155 -6.49 10.80 4.26
N GLU A 156 -6.61 10.90 5.58
CA GLU A 156 -5.66 10.37 6.56
C GLU A 156 -6.38 9.46 7.56
N TYR A 157 -5.64 8.64 8.31
CA TYR A 157 -6.21 7.60 9.17
C TYR A 157 -7.16 6.68 8.37
N GLY A 158 -6.87 6.52 7.09
CA GLY A 158 -7.74 5.85 6.14
C GLY A 158 -7.26 4.47 5.77
N SER A 159 -8.05 3.82 4.93
CA SER A 159 -7.71 2.58 4.25
C SER A 159 -8.15 2.70 2.80
N VAL A 160 -7.35 2.16 1.89
CA VAL A 160 -7.65 2.01 0.46
C VAL A 160 -7.44 0.58 0.06
N ASP A 161 -8.27 0.08 -0.86
CA ASP A 161 -8.11 -1.24 -1.45
C ASP A 161 -8.68 -1.30 -2.87
N PHE A 162 -8.20 -2.26 -3.66
CA PHE A 162 -8.69 -2.59 -4.99
C PHE A 162 -9.54 -3.86 -4.96
N GLY A 163 -10.60 -3.90 -5.76
CA GLY A 163 -11.38 -5.12 -5.96
C GLY A 163 -12.55 -4.92 -6.92
N ASP A 164 -12.90 -5.95 -7.67
CA ASP A 164 -14.01 -5.94 -8.64
C ASP A 164 -15.33 -6.24 -7.89
N TYR A 165 -16.15 -5.23 -7.58
CA TYR A 165 -17.36 -5.44 -6.77
C TYR A 165 -18.60 -5.76 -7.59
N ASP A 166 -18.60 -5.43 -8.88
CA ASP A 166 -19.73 -5.61 -9.78
C ASP A 166 -19.55 -6.77 -10.78
N ASN A 167 -18.38 -7.41 -10.76
CA ASN A 167 -17.95 -8.54 -11.59
C ASN A 167 -17.85 -8.19 -13.09
N ASP A 168 -17.44 -6.96 -13.41
CA ASP A 168 -17.20 -6.55 -14.80
C ASP A 168 -15.77 -6.80 -15.29
N GLY A 169 -14.88 -7.18 -14.37
CA GLY A 169 -13.48 -7.50 -14.63
C GLY A 169 -12.52 -6.30 -14.52
N ASP A 170 -13.00 -5.11 -14.19
CA ASP A 170 -12.19 -3.94 -13.90
C ASP A 170 -12.09 -3.75 -12.36
N LEU A 171 -10.88 -3.59 -11.80
CA LEU A 171 -10.75 -3.40 -10.35
C LEU A 171 -11.26 -2.02 -9.93
N ASP A 172 -12.19 -1.99 -8.98
CA ASP A 172 -12.73 -0.79 -8.35
C ASP A 172 -11.90 -0.36 -7.14
N ILE A 173 -12.16 0.85 -6.61
CA ILE A 173 -11.47 1.36 -5.42
C ILE A 173 -12.46 1.61 -4.29
N LEU A 174 -12.15 1.02 -3.12
CA LEU A 174 -12.81 1.36 -1.85
C LEU A 174 -11.87 2.23 -1.02
N ILE A 175 -12.34 3.40 -0.59
CA ILE A 175 -11.56 4.34 0.22
C ILE A 175 -12.33 4.75 1.47
N SER A 176 -11.65 4.76 2.62
CA SER A 176 -12.18 5.29 3.88
C SER A 176 -11.16 6.20 4.57
N GLY A 177 -11.61 7.07 5.46
CA GLY A 177 -10.74 7.89 6.29
C GLY A 177 -11.31 9.26 6.65
N ASP A 178 -10.43 10.12 7.16
CA ASP A 178 -10.74 11.50 7.56
C ASP A 178 -10.31 12.48 6.45
N ASP A 179 -11.28 13.11 5.77
CA ASP A 179 -11.02 14.07 4.68
C ASP A 179 -10.72 15.50 5.19
N GLY A 180 -10.73 15.71 6.52
CA GLY A 180 -10.52 17.00 7.18
C GLY A 180 -11.81 17.68 7.62
N ASN A 181 -12.95 17.31 7.04
CA ASN A 181 -14.27 17.81 7.41
C ASN A 181 -15.17 16.69 7.94
N ASN A 182 -15.06 15.50 7.38
CA ASN A 182 -15.90 14.34 7.65
C ASN A 182 -15.08 13.05 7.70
N LEU A 183 -15.66 12.04 8.35
CA LEU A 183 -15.27 10.66 8.11
C LEU A 183 -16.02 10.19 6.87
N ILE A 184 -15.31 9.56 5.95
CA ILE A 184 -15.88 9.07 4.69
C ILE A 184 -15.57 7.59 4.49
N THR A 185 -16.44 6.92 3.76
CA THR A 185 -16.22 5.61 3.13
C THR A 185 -16.93 5.68 1.78
N LYS A 186 -16.19 5.51 0.68
CA LYS A 186 -16.68 5.71 -0.68
C LYS A 186 -16.21 4.60 -1.60
N MET A 187 -17.10 4.17 -2.49
CA MET A 187 -16.80 3.25 -3.57
C MET A 187 -16.58 4.05 -4.86
N TYR A 188 -15.53 3.74 -5.61
CA TYR A 188 -15.25 4.29 -6.92
C TYR A 188 -15.26 3.15 -7.93
N GLN A 189 -16.29 3.14 -8.77
CA GLN A 189 -16.43 2.18 -9.85
C GLN A 189 -15.44 2.49 -10.97
N ASN A 190 -14.71 1.48 -11.43
CA ASN A 190 -13.86 1.52 -12.60
C ASN A 190 -14.66 1.10 -13.84
N ASN A 191 -14.50 1.81 -14.94
CA ASN A 191 -14.99 1.39 -16.25
C ASN A 191 -13.84 1.56 -17.24
N SER A 192 -13.05 0.51 -17.39
CA SER A 192 -11.89 0.41 -18.29
C SER A 192 -10.87 1.53 -18.09
N GLY A 193 -10.43 1.73 -16.85
CA GLY A 193 -9.47 2.74 -16.42
C GLY A 193 -10.08 4.09 -16.05
N SER A 194 -11.41 4.23 -16.11
CA SER A 194 -12.11 5.47 -15.74
C SER A 194 -12.89 5.30 -14.44
N PHE A 195 -12.49 6.03 -13.41
CA PHE A 195 -13.12 5.96 -12.09
C PHE A 195 -14.20 7.01 -11.86
N ALA A 196 -15.33 6.58 -11.29
CA ALA A 196 -16.41 7.46 -10.81
C ALA A 196 -16.93 6.99 -9.45
N GLU A 197 -17.27 7.92 -8.56
CA GLU A 197 -17.89 7.58 -7.27
C GLU A 197 -19.26 6.94 -7.50
N ASP A 198 -19.48 5.74 -6.97
CA ASP A 198 -20.81 5.12 -6.94
C ASP A 198 -21.65 5.72 -5.80
N THR A 199 -22.41 6.75 -6.15
CA THR A 199 -23.33 7.43 -5.23
C THR A 199 -24.56 6.59 -4.83
N GLY A 200 -24.76 5.43 -5.45
CA GLY A 200 -25.78 4.45 -5.08
C GLY A 200 -25.40 3.65 -3.82
N ILE A 201 -24.12 3.59 -3.49
CA ILE A 201 -23.60 2.91 -2.30
C ILE A 201 -23.42 3.92 -1.16
N SER A 202 -24.16 3.71 -0.06
CA SER A 202 -24.05 4.54 1.14
C SER A 202 -23.41 3.75 2.29
N LEU A 203 -22.16 4.07 2.59
CA LEU A 203 -21.39 3.45 3.65
C LEU A 203 -21.16 4.46 4.80
N PRO A 204 -21.16 4.01 6.06
CA PRO A 204 -20.80 4.87 7.18
C PRO A 204 -19.33 5.29 7.05
N GLY A 205 -19.06 6.58 7.27
CA GLY A 205 -17.69 7.08 7.30
C GLY A 205 -16.93 6.56 8.51
N ILE A 206 -15.72 6.04 8.27
CA ILE A 206 -14.86 5.47 9.31
C ILE A 206 -13.43 5.99 9.17
N LYS A 207 -12.64 5.84 10.24
CA LYS A 207 -11.19 6.04 10.26
C LYS A 207 -10.53 5.10 11.26
N GLU A 208 -9.21 5.00 11.21
CA GLU A 208 -8.44 4.05 12.03
C GLU A 208 -8.96 2.61 11.90
N SER A 209 -9.40 2.27 10.69
CA SER A 209 -10.05 1.02 10.30
C SER A 209 -9.39 0.50 9.03
N SER A 210 -9.60 -0.77 8.71
CA SER A 210 -9.28 -1.31 7.38
C SER A 210 -10.52 -1.37 6.50
N VAL A 211 -10.31 -1.25 5.20
CA VAL A 211 -11.23 -1.74 4.16
C VAL A 211 -10.49 -2.84 3.39
N GLU A 212 -11.24 -3.82 2.91
CA GLU A 212 -10.70 -4.97 2.20
C GLU A 212 -11.80 -5.52 1.28
N PHE A 213 -11.45 -5.83 0.04
CA PHE A 213 -12.23 -6.70 -0.83
C PHE A 213 -11.89 -8.16 -0.51
N GLY A 214 -12.90 -9.03 -0.48
CA GLY A 214 -12.67 -10.45 -0.26
C GLY A 214 -12.28 -11.15 -1.56
N ASP A 215 -11.46 -12.20 -1.46
CA ASP A 215 -11.16 -13.09 -2.58
C ASP A 215 -12.45 -13.74 -3.13
N TYR A 216 -12.58 -13.80 -4.47
CA TYR A 216 -13.62 -14.54 -5.18
C TYR A 216 -13.11 -15.88 -5.72
#